data_AF-L7JU45-F1
#
_entry.id   AF-L7JU45-F1
#
_cell.length_a   1.000
_cell.length_b   1.000
_cell.length_c   1.000
_cell.angle_alpha   90.00
_cell.angle_beta   90.00
_cell.angle_gamma   90.00
#
_symmetry.space_group_name_H-M   'P 1'
#
loop_
_entity.id
_entity.type
_entity.pdbx_description
1 polymer ?
#
loop_
_entity_poly.entity_id
_entity_poly.type
_entity_poly.pdbx_seq_one_letter_code
_entity_poly.pdbx_strand_id
1 'polypeptide(L)'
;MWSNLYGYVEMSLKYIFVFSNEQKTNEENFLIFENPEDAGMTYLLNQHEATKTKLALPYETQKRIYFEKKEVDYETIYDHVHYHSNIAGIRRIIYRTYHDIIRENADVRFEVVHVPFTILLYQKVMKYSQRDVDPNMNTEEVCTLLTHFALFDEYVKESISYIICMHLIKNPKLLHNIRNYRDKPNENQYTPSVRSLSLLIFGNSNVSILFRKVVKSYVEFSLSDNKGNSAQIRKERENNQFYVYNIYPNHFTLEFLFDKLDIEFEWLQNNMNILDEKFDKSVCGSPYSVFIYRKSSTYEPREAIDKLMQDLKMVIASKFITGNNISELTLEFKGIYTGVDLSCLNKIKASIRADCKYCTLDFIRSIPENIKIEMRIAENMSADALNNIPKNVVKISFTSVNFTENMIFPEHIENIIVSKCDSNPNVILTINKMCRNVEISQTRAKPCVSVYY
;
A
#
# COMPACT_ATOMS: atom_id res chain seq x y z
N MET A 1 2.27 -26.32 29.60
CA MET A 1 1.77 -27.17 28.50
C MET A 1 0.29 -27.57 28.70
N TRP A 2 -0.56 -26.78 29.38
CA TRP A 2 -1.99 -27.11 29.62
C TRP A 2 -2.83 -25.82 29.76
N SER A 3 -2.75 -24.90 28.79
CA SER A 3 -3.50 -23.63 28.81
C SER A 3 -4.28 -23.34 27.51
N ASN A 4 -4.49 -24.33 26.65
CA ASN A 4 -5.17 -24.15 25.36
C ASN A 4 -6.40 -25.05 25.11
N LEU A 5 -6.96 -25.65 26.17
CA LEU A 5 -8.20 -26.43 26.05
C LEU A 5 -9.47 -25.56 26.00
N TYR A 6 -9.41 -24.30 26.44
CA TYR A 6 -10.57 -23.39 26.43
C TYR A 6 -10.92 -22.81 25.04
N GLY A 7 -10.05 -22.99 24.04
CA GLY A 7 -10.43 -22.80 22.63
C GLY A 7 -11.04 -24.06 21.99
N TYR A 8 -11.01 -25.19 22.71
CA TYR A 8 -11.37 -26.52 22.21
C TYR A 8 -12.66 -27.08 22.84
N VAL A 9 -13.27 -26.36 23.78
CA VAL A 9 -14.58 -26.72 24.35
C VAL A 9 -15.66 -26.03 23.50
N GLU A 10 -16.40 -26.83 22.72
CA GLU A 10 -17.69 -26.48 22.09
C GLU A 10 -17.72 -25.21 21.22
N MET A 11 -17.12 -25.24 20.02
CA MET A 11 -17.74 -24.50 18.92
C MET A 11 -19.02 -25.24 18.50
N SER A 12 -20.08 -25.05 19.28
CA SER A 12 -21.43 -25.55 18.96
C SER A 12 -21.98 -24.96 17.67
N LEU A 13 -21.39 -23.86 17.19
CA LEU A 13 -21.86 -23.06 16.06
C LEU A 13 -20.91 -23.23 14.86
N LYS A 14 -21.46 -23.69 13.73
CA LYS A 14 -20.80 -23.72 12.42
C LYS A 14 -21.50 -22.78 11.45
N TYR A 15 -20.78 -22.23 10.50
CA TYR A 15 -21.32 -21.30 9.51
C TYR A 15 -21.48 -21.98 8.15
N ILE A 16 -22.66 -21.87 7.55
CA ILE A 16 -22.97 -22.36 6.20
C ILE A 16 -23.06 -21.14 5.28
N PHE A 17 -22.08 -20.97 4.41
CA PHE A 17 -22.08 -19.92 3.39
C PHE A 17 -22.73 -20.45 2.13
N VAL A 18 -23.91 -19.94 1.79
CA VAL A 18 -24.71 -20.36 0.63
C VAL A 18 -24.51 -19.37 -0.50
N PHE A 19 -23.90 -19.81 -1.60
CA PHE A 19 -23.52 -19.00 -2.75
C PHE A 19 -24.64 -18.89 -3.77
N SER A 20 -24.63 -17.81 -4.56
CA SER A 20 -25.61 -17.64 -5.64
C SER A 20 -25.42 -18.70 -6.73
N ASN A 21 -26.54 -19.18 -7.27
CA ASN A 21 -26.56 -20.19 -8.33
C ASN A 21 -27.00 -19.55 -9.66
N GLU A 22 -26.07 -19.38 -10.60
CA GLU A 22 -26.34 -18.84 -11.93
C GLU A 22 -27.21 -19.77 -12.78
N GLN A 23 -27.14 -21.09 -12.58
CA GLN A 23 -27.82 -22.07 -13.42
C GLN A 23 -29.26 -22.36 -12.98
N LYS A 24 -29.73 -21.76 -11.86
CA LYS A 24 -31.03 -22.05 -11.24
C LYS A 24 -31.32 -23.56 -11.11
N THR A 25 -30.28 -24.38 -10.99
CA THR A 25 -30.43 -25.79 -10.67
C THR A 25 -30.94 -25.90 -9.23
N ASN A 26 -31.63 -26.99 -8.90
CA ASN A 26 -32.06 -27.26 -7.53
C ASN A 26 -30.89 -27.59 -6.58
N GLU A 27 -29.66 -27.60 -7.09
CA GLU A 27 -28.45 -27.86 -6.31
C GLU A 27 -27.92 -26.55 -5.73
N GLU A 28 -27.77 -26.52 -4.42
CA GLU A 28 -27.25 -25.36 -3.70
C GLU A 28 -25.74 -25.46 -3.55
N ASN A 29 -25.03 -24.41 -3.93
CA ASN A 29 -23.59 -24.32 -3.69
C ASN A 29 -23.36 -23.72 -2.32
N PHE A 30 -22.75 -24.47 -1.40
CA PHE A 30 -22.43 -23.97 -0.08
C PHE A 30 -21.08 -24.50 0.44
N LEU A 31 -20.50 -23.77 1.38
CA LEU A 31 -19.31 -24.15 2.13
C LEU A 31 -19.60 -24.06 3.63
N ILE A 32 -18.97 -24.92 4.41
CA ILE A 32 -19.11 -24.94 5.87
C ILE A 32 -17.78 -24.55 6.50
N PHE A 33 -17.82 -23.56 7.38
CA PHE A 33 -16.68 -23.07 8.13
C PHE A 33 -16.92 -23.22 9.62
N GLU A 34 -15.90 -23.71 10.33
CA GLU A 34 -15.88 -23.71 11.78
C GLU A 34 -15.49 -22.31 12.28
N ASN A 35 -14.36 -21.77 11.82
CA ASN A 35 -14.00 -20.37 12.04
C ASN A 35 -14.38 -19.53 10.82
N PRO A 36 -15.30 -18.57 10.94
CA PRO A 36 -15.78 -17.86 9.78
C PRO A 36 -14.81 -16.76 9.28
N GLU A 37 -13.76 -16.45 10.04
CA GLU A 37 -12.61 -15.67 9.54
C GLU A 37 -11.84 -16.38 8.42
N ASP A 38 -11.90 -17.72 8.36
CA ASP A 38 -11.24 -18.49 7.30
C ASP A 38 -11.96 -18.35 5.95
N ALA A 39 -13.18 -17.80 5.95
CA ALA A 39 -13.90 -17.44 4.74
C ALA A 39 -13.39 -16.11 4.11
N GLY A 40 -12.56 -15.34 4.82
CA GLY A 40 -12.05 -14.05 4.33
C GLY A 40 -13.14 -12.99 4.07
N MET A 41 -14.31 -13.16 4.69
CA MET A 41 -15.50 -12.32 4.52
C MET A 41 -16.10 -11.91 5.87
N THR A 42 -15.26 -11.57 6.85
CA THR A 42 -15.70 -11.23 8.20
C THR A 42 -16.69 -10.06 8.21
N TYR A 43 -16.57 -9.11 7.26
CA TYR A 43 -17.53 -8.02 7.11
C TYR A 43 -18.94 -8.48 6.70
N LEU A 44 -19.07 -9.55 5.90
CA LEU A 44 -20.38 -10.13 5.56
C LEU A 44 -21.06 -10.69 6.81
N LEU A 45 -20.30 -11.37 7.67
CA LEU A 45 -20.81 -11.90 8.95
C LEU A 45 -21.27 -10.78 9.87
N ASN A 46 -20.46 -9.73 10.02
CA ASN A 46 -20.82 -8.58 10.86
C ASN A 46 -22.12 -7.92 10.38
N GLN A 47 -22.35 -7.84 9.07
CA GLN A 47 -23.61 -7.32 8.52
C GLN A 47 -24.79 -8.26 8.80
N HIS A 48 -24.59 -9.57 8.68
CA HIS A 48 -25.60 -10.59 8.99
C HIS A 48 -25.98 -10.57 10.46
N GLU A 49 -24.99 -10.56 11.35
CA GLU A 49 -25.18 -10.47 12.79
C GLU A 49 -25.87 -9.17 13.17
N ALA A 50 -25.43 -8.01 12.67
CA ALA A 50 -26.06 -6.71 12.96
C ALA A 50 -27.52 -6.64 12.48
N THR A 51 -27.86 -7.33 11.39
CA THR A 51 -29.25 -7.42 10.91
C THR A 51 -30.09 -8.29 11.84
N LYS A 52 -29.52 -9.37 12.40
CA LYS A 52 -30.16 -10.19 13.45
C LYS A 52 -30.27 -9.46 14.79
N THR A 53 -29.25 -8.68 15.21
CA THR A 53 -29.29 -7.90 16.45
C THR A 53 -30.27 -6.74 16.39
N LYS A 54 -30.58 -6.19 15.20
CA LYS A 54 -31.69 -5.23 15.05
C LYS A 54 -33.08 -5.85 15.30
N LEU A 55 -33.18 -7.19 15.29
CA LEU A 55 -34.39 -7.95 15.61
C LEU A 55 -34.33 -8.63 17.00
N ALA A 56 -33.21 -8.51 17.73
CA ALA A 56 -33.04 -9.09 19.06
C ALA A 56 -32.30 -8.10 20.00
N LEU A 57 -32.99 -7.67 21.07
CA LEU A 57 -32.43 -6.86 22.16
C LEU A 57 -31.16 -7.50 22.77
N PRO A 58 -30.27 -6.69 23.38
CA PRO A 58 -28.83 -6.89 23.30
C PRO A 58 -28.32 -7.93 24.31
N TYR A 59 -27.38 -8.76 23.85
CA TYR A 59 -26.37 -9.35 24.71
C TYR A 59 -25.01 -8.77 24.34
N GLU A 60 -24.39 -8.10 25.30
CA GLU A 60 -23.01 -7.62 25.21
C GLU A 60 -22.06 -8.81 25.01
N THR A 61 -21.15 -8.71 24.04
CA THR A 61 -19.99 -9.61 24.02
C THR A 61 -18.70 -8.81 23.83
N GLN A 62 -17.76 -9.08 24.73
CA GLN A 62 -16.47 -8.41 24.89
C GLN A 62 -15.54 -8.63 23.70
N LYS A 63 -14.81 -7.57 23.34
CA LYS A 63 -13.61 -7.59 22.48
C LYS A 63 -12.59 -8.63 22.96
N ARG A 64 -12.08 -9.45 22.03
CA ARG A 64 -10.81 -10.17 22.19
C ARG A 64 -9.79 -9.75 21.12
N ILE A 65 -8.54 -9.89 21.53
CA ILE A 65 -7.32 -9.32 20.95
C ILE A 65 -6.74 -10.27 19.90
N TYR A 66 -6.23 -9.70 18.81
CA TYR A 66 -5.63 -10.38 17.64
C TYR A 66 -4.32 -11.12 17.97
N PHE A 67 -4.11 -12.27 17.32
CA PHE A 67 -2.80 -12.92 17.20
C PHE A 67 -2.42 -13.08 15.72
N GLU A 68 -1.13 -12.94 15.43
CA GLU A 68 -0.50 -13.10 14.11
C GLU A 68 -0.74 -14.52 13.53
N LYS A 69 -1.32 -14.59 12.32
CA LYS A 69 -1.43 -15.85 11.55
C LYS A 69 -0.05 -16.20 10.99
N LYS A 70 0.47 -17.39 11.35
CA LYS A 70 1.55 -18.06 10.61
C LYS A 70 1.01 -18.57 9.28
N GLU A 71 1.78 -18.38 8.21
CA GLU A 71 1.56 -19.01 6.91
C GLU A 71 1.47 -20.53 7.09
N VAL A 72 0.33 -21.11 6.69
CA VAL A 72 0.18 -22.56 6.54
C VAL A 72 -0.06 -22.83 5.07
N ASP A 73 0.88 -23.57 4.48
CA ASP A 73 0.91 -24.01 3.10
C ASP A 73 -0.20 -25.07 2.89
N TYR A 74 -1.32 -24.69 2.29
CA TYR A 74 -2.41 -25.59 1.93
C TYR A 74 -2.66 -25.54 0.42
N GLU A 75 -2.16 -26.56 -0.30
CA GLU A 75 -2.67 -26.88 -1.64
C GLU A 75 -4.13 -27.33 -1.53
N THR A 76 -5.06 -26.38 -1.62
CA THR A 76 -6.50 -26.66 -1.51
C THR A 76 -7.08 -26.82 -2.90
N ILE A 77 -7.30 -28.07 -3.33
CA ILE A 77 -8.03 -28.40 -4.56
C ILE A 77 -9.51 -28.36 -4.22
N TYR A 78 -10.18 -27.25 -4.57
CA TYR A 78 -11.63 -27.10 -4.43
C TYR A 78 -12.34 -27.82 -5.58
N ASP A 79 -12.42 -29.14 -5.51
CA ASP A 79 -13.34 -29.91 -6.34
C ASP A 79 -14.61 -30.25 -5.55
N HIS A 80 -15.70 -30.53 -6.25
CA HIS A 80 -17.09 -30.60 -5.76
C HIS A 80 -17.33 -30.99 -4.27
N VAL A 81 -17.95 -30.03 -3.53
CA VAL A 81 -18.59 -30.13 -2.19
C VAL A 81 -17.69 -30.66 -1.07
N HIS A 82 -17.00 -29.79 -0.33
CA HIS A 82 -16.14 -30.20 0.79
C HIS A 82 -16.32 -29.37 2.07
N TYR A 83 -16.62 -30.09 3.14
CA TYR A 83 -16.64 -29.69 4.54
C TYR A 83 -15.20 -29.38 5.01
N HIS A 84 -14.96 -28.21 5.62
CA HIS A 84 -13.70 -27.90 6.29
C HIS A 84 -13.84 -28.14 7.80
N SER A 85 -13.19 -29.19 8.32
CA SER A 85 -12.90 -29.37 9.74
C SER A 85 -11.40 -29.61 9.91
N ASN A 86 -10.78 -28.94 10.87
CA ASN A 86 -9.38 -29.14 11.22
C ASN A 86 -9.12 -30.41 12.05
N ILE A 87 -10.18 -31.19 12.35
CA ILE A 87 -10.11 -32.36 13.21
C ILE A 87 -10.95 -33.48 12.59
N ALA A 88 -10.28 -34.59 12.28
CA ALA A 88 -10.81 -35.85 11.72
C ALA A 88 -10.89 -35.94 10.18
N GLY A 89 -10.24 -36.99 9.68
CA GLY A 89 -10.08 -37.32 8.25
C GLY A 89 -11.39 -37.38 7.46
N ILE A 90 -11.29 -36.89 6.23
CA ILE A 90 -12.38 -36.63 5.29
C ILE A 90 -13.11 -37.93 4.92
N ARG A 91 -14.37 -38.07 5.34
CA ARG A 91 -15.36 -38.86 4.58
C ARG A 91 -16.04 -37.90 3.60
N ARG A 92 -15.95 -38.19 2.30
CA ARG A 92 -16.69 -37.46 1.25
C ARG A 92 -18.18 -37.80 1.39
N ILE A 93 -18.96 -36.93 2.04
CA ILE A 93 -20.41 -37.05 2.11
C ILE A 93 -21.02 -36.09 1.09
N ILE A 94 -21.75 -36.63 0.11
CA ILE A 94 -22.40 -35.85 -0.96
C ILE A 94 -23.78 -35.44 -0.45
N TYR A 95 -23.89 -34.20 0.02
CA TYR A 95 -25.16 -33.58 0.37
C TYR A 95 -25.76 -32.85 -0.83
N ARG A 96 -27.07 -32.96 -1.07
CA ARG A 96 -27.76 -32.25 -2.17
C ARG A 96 -28.13 -30.82 -1.80
N THR A 97 -28.46 -30.58 -0.54
CA THR A 97 -28.82 -29.26 0.00
C THR A 97 -28.19 -29.04 1.37
N TYR A 98 -28.00 -27.79 1.79
CA TYR A 98 -27.48 -27.52 3.14
C TYR A 98 -28.50 -27.86 4.24
N HIS A 99 -29.79 -27.90 3.88
CA HIS A 99 -30.85 -28.37 4.77
C HIS A 99 -30.68 -29.84 5.18
N ASP A 100 -30.13 -30.68 4.30
CA ASP A 100 -29.83 -32.08 4.62
C ASP A 100 -28.77 -32.17 5.73
N ILE A 101 -27.75 -31.32 5.68
CA ILE A 101 -26.69 -31.27 6.70
C ILE A 101 -27.23 -30.84 8.06
N ILE A 102 -28.05 -29.79 8.10
CA ILE A 102 -28.67 -29.31 9.34
C ILE A 102 -29.51 -30.42 9.97
N ARG A 103 -30.27 -31.16 9.15
CA ARG A 103 -31.15 -32.24 9.61
C ARG A 103 -30.38 -33.46 10.11
N GLU A 104 -29.30 -33.85 9.43
CA GLU A 104 -28.48 -35.01 9.81
C GLU A 104 -27.56 -34.74 11.02
N ASN A 105 -27.29 -33.47 11.33
CA ASN A 105 -26.42 -33.05 12.44
C ASN A 105 -27.21 -32.21 13.46
N ALA A 106 -28.29 -32.78 13.99
CA ALA A 106 -29.23 -32.08 14.88
C ALA A 106 -28.62 -31.59 16.20
N ASP A 107 -27.47 -32.13 16.59
CA ASP A 107 -26.67 -31.75 17.76
C ASP A 107 -25.75 -30.54 17.51
N VAL A 108 -25.60 -30.12 16.25
CA VAL A 108 -24.76 -28.99 15.85
C VAL A 108 -25.63 -27.77 15.51
N ARG A 109 -25.27 -26.59 16.04
CA ARG A 109 -25.93 -25.33 15.65
C ARG A 109 -25.29 -24.82 14.36
N PHE A 110 -26.13 -24.44 13.41
CA PHE A 110 -25.68 -23.84 12.15
C PHE A 110 -26.19 -22.41 12.00
N GLU A 111 -25.34 -21.54 11.48
CA GLU A 111 -25.71 -20.21 11.02
C GLU A 111 -25.55 -20.12 9.51
N VAL A 112 -26.67 -19.89 8.82
CA VAL A 112 -26.70 -19.77 7.36
C VAL A 112 -26.46 -18.32 6.97
N VAL A 113 -25.50 -18.10 6.08
CA VAL A 113 -25.08 -16.79 5.56
C VAL A 113 -25.17 -16.84 4.03
N HIS A 114 -25.93 -15.94 3.43
CA HIS A 114 -26.07 -15.90 1.97
C HIS A 114 -24.98 -15.03 1.34
N VAL A 115 -24.26 -15.59 0.38
CA VAL A 115 -23.19 -14.92 -0.37
C VAL A 115 -23.73 -14.47 -1.73
N PRO A 116 -23.57 -13.20 -2.11
CA PRO A 116 -24.24 -12.64 -3.29
C PRO A 116 -23.56 -13.00 -4.63
N PHE A 117 -22.56 -13.87 -4.62
CA PHE A 117 -21.81 -14.32 -5.79
C PHE A 117 -21.58 -15.82 -5.77
N THR A 118 -21.11 -16.36 -6.90
CA THR A 118 -20.95 -17.80 -7.08
C THR A 118 -19.78 -18.36 -6.30
N ILE A 119 -19.88 -19.65 -5.96
CA ILE A 119 -18.79 -20.39 -5.31
C ILE A 119 -17.53 -20.42 -6.20
N LEU A 120 -17.69 -20.47 -7.52
CA LEU A 120 -16.58 -20.46 -8.48
C LEU A 120 -15.81 -19.14 -8.42
N LEU A 121 -16.51 -18.01 -8.35
CA LEU A 121 -15.88 -16.70 -8.20
C LEU A 121 -15.12 -16.60 -6.87
N TYR A 122 -15.74 -17.07 -5.78
CA TYR A 122 -15.09 -17.14 -4.47
C TYR A 122 -13.81 -17.98 -4.51
N GLN A 123 -13.86 -19.20 -5.06
CA GLN A 123 -12.70 -20.08 -5.18
C GLN A 123 -11.58 -19.46 -6.03
N LYS A 124 -11.92 -18.76 -7.12
CA LYS A 124 -10.92 -18.01 -7.90
C LYS A 124 -10.23 -16.95 -7.05
N VAL A 125 -10.98 -16.13 -6.30
CA VAL A 125 -10.41 -15.12 -5.40
C VAL A 125 -9.48 -15.75 -4.37
N MET A 126 -9.93 -16.80 -3.69
CA MET A 126 -9.12 -17.47 -2.66
C MET A 126 -7.84 -18.07 -3.26
N LYS A 127 -7.92 -18.68 -4.45
CA LYS A 127 -6.74 -19.19 -5.16
C LYS A 127 -5.74 -18.09 -5.51
N TYR A 128 -6.20 -16.93 -5.97
CA TYR A 128 -5.33 -15.80 -6.29
C TYR A 128 -4.76 -15.10 -5.05
N SER A 129 -5.42 -15.22 -3.89
CA SER A 129 -4.85 -14.73 -2.63
C SER A 129 -3.65 -15.54 -2.16
N GLN A 130 -3.59 -16.83 -2.54
CA GLN A 130 -2.59 -17.78 -2.06
C GLN A 130 -1.37 -17.96 -2.97
N ARG A 131 -1.39 -17.47 -4.22
CA ARG A 131 -0.30 -17.69 -5.21
C ARG A 131 -0.10 -16.51 -6.16
N ASP A 132 1.12 -16.31 -6.64
CA ASP A 132 1.48 -15.41 -7.76
C ASP A 132 1.01 -15.97 -9.11
N VAL A 133 -0.29 -16.24 -9.25
CA VAL A 133 -0.89 -16.69 -10.51
C VAL A 133 -1.44 -15.50 -11.26
N ASP A 134 -1.14 -15.43 -12.55
CA ASP A 134 -1.67 -14.41 -13.43
C ASP A 134 -3.21 -14.46 -13.42
N PRO A 135 -3.90 -13.40 -12.94
CA PRO A 135 -5.33 -13.47 -12.74
C PRO A 135 -6.06 -13.50 -14.08
N ASN A 136 -6.94 -14.49 -14.21
CA ASN A 136 -7.89 -14.62 -15.30
C ASN A 136 -9.31 -14.47 -14.75
N MET A 137 -9.88 -13.30 -14.98
CA MET A 137 -11.27 -12.96 -14.66
C MET A 137 -11.92 -12.36 -15.90
N ASN A 138 -13.21 -12.59 -16.08
CA ASN A 138 -13.99 -11.87 -17.08
C ASN A 138 -14.54 -10.54 -16.49
N THR A 139 -15.09 -9.70 -17.35
CA THR A 139 -15.59 -8.37 -16.95
C THR A 139 -16.77 -8.44 -15.98
N GLU A 140 -17.64 -9.45 -16.08
CA GLU A 140 -18.79 -9.62 -15.18
C GLU A 140 -18.35 -10.06 -13.77
N GLU A 141 -17.37 -10.95 -13.69
CA GLU A 141 -16.72 -11.35 -12.45
C GLU A 141 -16.09 -10.13 -11.76
N VAL A 142 -15.36 -9.29 -12.51
CA VAL A 142 -14.76 -8.05 -11.99
C VAL A 142 -15.82 -7.06 -11.50
N CYS A 143 -16.92 -6.88 -12.24
CA CYS A 143 -18.05 -6.07 -11.78
C CYS A 143 -18.60 -6.59 -10.45
N THR A 144 -18.83 -7.90 -10.35
CA THR A 144 -19.41 -8.54 -9.17
C THR A 144 -18.49 -8.38 -7.95
N LEU A 145 -17.19 -8.61 -8.11
CA LEU A 145 -16.21 -8.40 -7.04
C LEU A 145 -16.15 -6.96 -6.58
N LEU A 146 -16.18 -5.98 -7.50
CA LEU A 146 -16.21 -4.57 -7.14
C LEU A 146 -17.50 -4.19 -6.40
N THR A 147 -18.67 -4.65 -6.87
CA THR A 147 -19.95 -4.38 -6.21
C THR A 147 -19.98 -4.90 -4.77
N HIS A 148 -19.36 -6.06 -4.54
CA HIS A 148 -19.33 -6.73 -3.24
C HIS A 148 -18.02 -6.54 -2.47
N PHE A 149 -17.17 -5.62 -2.91
CA PHE A 149 -15.81 -5.43 -2.40
C PHE A 149 -15.74 -5.19 -0.88
N ALA A 150 -16.75 -4.50 -0.33
CA ALA A 150 -16.80 -4.20 1.10
C ALA A 150 -17.03 -5.42 2.01
N LEU A 151 -17.50 -6.55 1.44
CA LEU A 151 -17.79 -7.78 2.19
C LEU A 151 -16.54 -8.58 2.59
N PHE A 152 -15.42 -8.34 1.89
CA PHE A 152 -14.18 -9.08 2.08
C PHE A 152 -13.29 -8.46 3.16
N ASP A 153 -12.43 -9.27 3.77
CA ASP A 153 -11.43 -8.82 4.72
C ASP A 153 -10.29 -8.06 4.02
N GLU A 154 -9.50 -7.27 4.77
CA GLU A 154 -8.43 -6.44 4.19
C GLU A 154 -7.49 -7.27 3.31
N TYR A 155 -6.98 -8.40 3.81
CA TYR A 155 -6.09 -9.28 3.05
C TYR A 155 -6.70 -9.74 1.70
N VAL A 156 -7.99 -10.10 1.68
CA VAL A 156 -8.65 -10.53 0.45
C VAL A 156 -8.95 -9.34 -0.48
N LYS A 157 -9.25 -8.16 0.08
CA LYS A 157 -9.41 -6.92 -0.68
C LYS A 157 -8.12 -6.53 -1.41
N GLU A 158 -6.95 -6.83 -0.85
CA GLU A 158 -5.65 -6.63 -1.50
C GLU A 158 -5.57 -7.44 -2.79
N SER A 159 -5.81 -8.75 -2.71
CA SER A 159 -5.80 -9.65 -3.87
C SER A 159 -6.86 -9.26 -4.90
N ILE A 160 -8.08 -8.93 -4.47
CA ILE A 160 -9.15 -8.46 -5.37
C ILE A 160 -8.73 -7.17 -6.09
N SER A 161 -8.14 -6.22 -5.37
CA SER A 161 -7.67 -4.97 -5.97
C SER A 161 -6.62 -5.21 -7.03
N TYR A 162 -5.66 -6.09 -6.76
CA TYR A 162 -4.65 -6.52 -7.71
C TYR A 162 -5.28 -7.17 -8.96
N ILE A 163 -6.18 -8.13 -8.78
CA ILE A 163 -6.91 -8.81 -9.87
C ILE A 163 -7.62 -7.80 -10.78
N ILE A 164 -8.33 -6.84 -10.19
CA ILE A 164 -9.07 -5.82 -10.94
C ILE A 164 -8.11 -4.93 -11.74
N CYS A 165 -7.02 -4.46 -11.13
CA CYS A 165 -6.01 -3.67 -11.82
C CYS A 165 -5.40 -4.45 -13.00
N MET A 166 -5.05 -5.72 -12.79
CA MET A 166 -4.53 -6.59 -13.85
C MET A 166 -5.52 -6.81 -14.99
N HIS A 167 -6.79 -7.03 -14.67
CA HIS A 167 -7.85 -7.13 -15.69
C HIS A 167 -7.94 -5.87 -16.54
N LEU A 168 -7.92 -4.68 -15.91
CA LEU A 168 -8.01 -3.41 -16.63
C LEU A 168 -6.79 -3.17 -17.53
N ILE A 169 -5.59 -3.50 -17.07
CA ILE A 169 -4.34 -3.40 -17.86
C ILE A 169 -4.41 -4.30 -19.10
N LYS A 170 -4.87 -5.54 -18.94
CA LYS A 170 -4.99 -6.50 -20.06
C LYS A 170 -6.09 -6.14 -21.05
N ASN A 171 -7.03 -5.28 -20.66
CA ASN A 171 -8.19 -4.90 -21.46
C ASN A 171 -8.22 -3.38 -21.75
N PRO A 172 -7.26 -2.83 -22.52
CA PRO A 172 -7.16 -1.39 -22.74
C PRO A 172 -8.38 -0.78 -23.44
N LYS A 173 -9.05 -1.54 -24.33
CA LYS A 173 -10.31 -1.11 -24.97
C LYS A 173 -11.45 -0.96 -23.95
N LEU A 174 -11.54 -1.88 -22.99
CA LEU A 174 -12.51 -1.80 -21.90
C LEU A 174 -12.25 -0.55 -21.06
N LEU A 175 -11.01 -0.33 -20.63
CA LEU A 175 -10.64 0.83 -19.85
C LEU A 175 -10.91 2.16 -20.58
N HIS A 176 -10.64 2.21 -21.88
CA HIS A 176 -10.99 3.37 -22.71
C HIS A 176 -12.50 3.64 -22.70
N ASN A 177 -13.33 2.62 -22.85
CA ASN A 177 -14.79 2.77 -22.79
C ASN A 177 -15.28 3.22 -21.40
N ILE A 178 -14.68 2.69 -20.32
CA ILE A 178 -15.00 3.10 -18.94
C ILE A 178 -14.68 4.58 -18.72
N ARG A 179 -13.51 5.05 -19.21
CA ARG A 179 -13.11 6.46 -19.16
C ARG A 179 -14.04 7.35 -20.00
N ASN A 180 -14.34 6.96 -21.23
CA ASN A 180 -15.24 7.74 -22.09
C ASN A 180 -16.64 7.90 -21.49
N TYR A 181 -17.18 6.85 -20.86
CA TYR A 181 -18.47 6.94 -20.18
C TYR A 181 -18.45 7.94 -19.01
N ARG A 182 -17.35 8.02 -18.26
CA ARG A 182 -17.18 9.00 -17.19
C ARG A 182 -17.27 10.42 -17.73
N ASP A 183 -16.57 10.71 -18.83
CA ASP A 183 -16.49 12.05 -19.39
C ASP A 183 -17.76 12.45 -20.16
N LYS A 184 -18.41 11.48 -20.82
CA LYS A 184 -19.60 11.66 -21.64
C LYS A 184 -20.60 10.52 -21.38
N PRO A 185 -21.39 10.61 -20.30
CA PRO A 185 -22.35 9.56 -19.98
C PRO A 185 -23.45 9.51 -21.03
N ASN A 186 -23.49 8.41 -21.80
CA ASN A 186 -24.57 8.09 -22.72
C ASN A 186 -25.00 6.64 -22.49
N GLU A 187 -26.18 6.46 -21.89
CA GLU A 187 -26.65 5.14 -21.43
C GLU A 187 -26.87 4.14 -22.57
N ASN A 188 -27.18 4.62 -23.78
CA ASN A 188 -27.50 3.77 -24.93
C ASN A 188 -26.25 3.27 -25.68
N GLN A 189 -25.07 3.84 -25.40
CA GLN A 189 -23.84 3.55 -26.14
C GLN A 189 -22.97 2.47 -25.47
N TYR A 190 -23.12 2.25 -24.17
CA TYR A 190 -22.21 1.41 -23.39
C TYR A 190 -22.93 0.27 -22.67
N THR A 191 -22.27 -0.88 -22.57
CA THR A 191 -22.82 -2.05 -21.89
C THR A 191 -23.07 -1.77 -20.40
N PRO A 192 -24.01 -2.48 -19.74
CA PRO A 192 -24.23 -2.35 -18.29
C PRO A 192 -22.94 -2.51 -17.47
N SER A 193 -22.06 -3.43 -17.86
CA SER A 193 -20.79 -3.66 -17.17
C SER A 193 -19.83 -2.47 -17.28
N VAL A 194 -19.72 -1.82 -18.45
CA VAL A 194 -18.90 -0.61 -18.60
C VAL A 194 -19.41 0.53 -17.71
N ARG A 195 -20.74 0.72 -17.67
CA ARG A 195 -21.38 1.73 -16.82
C ARG A 195 -21.11 1.45 -15.34
N SER A 196 -21.34 0.22 -14.92
CA SER A 196 -21.10 -0.24 -13.54
C SER A 196 -19.64 -0.03 -13.12
N LEU A 197 -18.68 -0.48 -13.94
CA LEU A 197 -17.25 -0.29 -13.65
C LEU A 197 -16.88 1.18 -13.59
N SER A 198 -17.42 2.02 -14.47
CA SER A 198 -17.12 3.46 -14.44
C SER A 198 -17.61 4.09 -13.14
N LEU A 199 -18.82 3.76 -12.68
CA LEU A 199 -19.34 4.23 -11.40
C LEU A 199 -18.54 3.66 -10.22
N LEU A 200 -18.15 2.39 -10.26
CA LEU A 200 -17.42 1.74 -9.16
C LEU A 200 -15.97 2.22 -9.07
N ILE A 201 -15.31 2.53 -10.19
CA ILE A 201 -13.92 2.99 -10.23
C ILE A 201 -13.80 4.50 -10.01
N PHE A 202 -14.65 5.30 -10.68
CA PHE A 202 -14.55 6.77 -10.70
C PHE A 202 -15.60 7.48 -9.84
N GLY A 203 -16.64 6.77 -9.38
CA GLY A 203 -17.70 7.37 -8.58
C GLY A 203 -17.29 7.74 -7.15
N ASN A 204 -18.22 8.36 -6.44
CA ASN A 204 -18.08 8.79 -5.05
C ASN A 204 -18.80 7.88 -4.05
N SER A 205 -19.16 6.66 -4.47
CA SER A 205 -19.75 5.69 -3.55
C SER A 205 -18.72 5.24 -2.50
N ASN A 206 -19.20 4.77 -1.34
CA ASN A 206 -18.33 4.22 -0.30
C ASN A 206 -17.45 3.07 -0.83
N VAL A 207 -18.01 2.24 -1.71
CA VAL A 207 -17.30 1.13 -2.37
C VAL A 207 -16.18 1.67 -3.28
N SER A 208 -16.47 2.70 -4.08
CA SER A 208 -15.48 3.32 -4.97
C SER A 208 -14.33 3.96 -4.20
N ILE A 209 -14.65 4.67 -3.11
CA ILE A 209 -13.65 5.30 -2.24
C ILE A 209 -12.80 4.22 -1.56
N LEU A 210 -13.43 3.15 -1.07
CA LEU A 210 -12.74 2.03 -0.43
C LEU A 210 -11.82 1.31 -1.43
N PHE A 211 -12.30 0.98 -2.62
CA PHE A 211 -11.50 0.36 -3.68
C PHE A 211 -10.26 1.20 -4.01
N ARG A 212 -10.43 2.49 -4.32
CA ARG A 212 -9.27 3.37 -4.60
C ARG A 212 -8.31 3.46 -3.41
N LYS A 213 -8.83 3.47 -2.17
CA LYS A 213 -7.99 3.48 -0.97
C LYS A 213 -7.16 2.20 -0.83
N VAL A 214 -7.75 1.03 -1.10
CA VAL A 214 -7.05 -0.27 -1.04
C VAL A 214 -6.04 -0.38 -2.16
N VAL A 215 -6.42 -0.08 -3.42
CA VAL A 215 -5.48 -0.07 -4.56
C VAL A 215 -4.25 0.76 -4.25
N LYS A 216 -4.45 2.01 -3.80
CA LYS A 216 -3.33 2.87 -3.41
C LYS A 216 -2.46 2.23 -2.34
N SER A 217 -3.07 1.57 -1.36
CA SER A 217 -2.35 1.10 -0.17
C SER A 217 -1.58 -0.21 -0.37
N TYR A 218 -1.95 -1.05 -1.34
CA TYR A 218 -1.44 -2.43 -1.43
C TYR A 218 -1.05 -2.89 -2.83
N VAL A 219 -1.35 -2.13 -3.89
CA VAL A 219 -0.94 -2.48 -5.25
C VAL A 219 0.27 -1.63 -5.63
N GLU A 220 1.32 -2.29 -6.11
CA GLU A 220 2.53 -1.64 -6.62
C GLU A 220 2.79 -2.04 -8.08
N PHE A 221 3.05 -1.04 -8.92
CA PHE A 221 3.50 -1.28 -10.29
C PHE A 221 4.94 -0.83 -10.45
N SER A 222 5.77 -1.73 -10.97
CA SER A 222 7.14 -1.45 -11.39
C SER A 222 7.15 -1.21 -12.89
N LEU A 223 7.45 0.03 -13.28
CA LEU A 223 7.57 0.48 -14.65
C LEU A 223 9.02 0.30 -15.11
N SER A 224 9.36 -0.84 -15.70
CA SER A 224 10.74 -1.13 -16.10
C SER A 224 11.00 -0.76 -17.56
N ASP A 225 12.08 -0.01 -17.80
CA ASP A 225 12.55 0.27 -19.16
C ASP A 225 13.37 -0.90 -19.74
N ASN A 226 13.72 -0.79 -21.01
CA ASN A 226 14.53 -1.79 -21.71
C ASN A 226 15.99 -1.89 -21.21
N LYS A 227 16.44 -0.96 -20.37
CA LYS A 227 17.77 -0.92 -19.76
C LYS A 227 17.76 -1.42 -18.31
N GLY A 228 16.62 -1.88 -17.81
CA GLY A 228 16.47 -2.39 -16.45
C GLY A 228 16.40 -1.30 -15.37
N ASN A 229 16.25 -0.03 -15.76
CA ASN A 229 15.88 1.02 -14.81
C ASN A 229 14.39 0.93 -14.52
N SER A 230 13.97 1.41 -13.36
CA SER A 230 12.56 1.31 -12.95
C SER A 230 12.03 2.58 -12.31
N ALA A 231 10.74 2.82 -12.51
CA ALA A 231 9.94 3.70 -11.66
C ALA A 231 8.88 2.86 -10.95
N GLN A 232 8.54 3.20 -9.72
CA GLN A 232 7.51 2.53 -8.93
C GLN A 232 6.32 3.45 -8.71
N ILE A 233 5.12 2.88 -8.76
CA ILE A 233 3.88 3.57 -8.44
C ILE A 233 3.24 2.85 -7.26
N ARG A 234 3.18 3.51 -6.11
CA ARG A 234 2.73 2.95 -4.82
C ARG A 234 2.29 4.05 -3.87
N LYS A 235 1.65 3.71 -2.74
CA LYS A 235 1.48 4.62 -1.59
C LYS A 235 2.60 4.43 -0.56
N GLU A 236 2.77 5.47 0.24
CA GLU A 236 3.78 5.69 1.29
C GLU A 236 3.76 4.73 2.50
N ARG A 237 3.69 3.40 2.32
CA ARG A 237 3.75 2.44 3.45
C ARG A 237 4.96 1.52 3.43
N GLU A 238 5.32 1.07 4.65
CA GLU A 238 6.47 0.25 5.03
C GLU A 238 6.18 -1.27 5.08
N ASN A 239 4.99 -1.73 4.66
CA ASN A 239 4.64 -3.14 4.72
C ASN A 239 5.23 -3.91 3.53
N ASN A 240 5.93 -5.02 3.81
CA ASN A 240 6.69 -5.81 2.82
C ASN A 240 5.84 -6.75 1.93
N GLN A 241 4.52 -6.61 1.89
CA GLN A 241 3.65 -7.48 1.11
C GLN A 241 2.92 -6.66 0.04
N PHE A 242 3.60 -6.45 -1.08
CA PHE A 242 3.01 -5.84 -2.28
C PHE A 242 2.99 -6.87 -3.41
N TYR A 243 1.87 -6.95 -4.12
CA TYR A 243 1.88 -7.56 -5.45
C TYR A 243 2.61 -6.60 -6.39
N VAL A 244 3.86 -6.91 -6.71
CA VAL A 244 4.68 -6.11 -7.63
C VAL A 244 4.52 -6.66 -9.04
N TYR A 245 3.92 -5.87 -9.93
CA TYR A 245 3.83 -6.23 -11.34
C TYR A 245 4.75 -5.37 -12.20
N ASN A 246 5.62 -6.04 -12.97
CA ASN A 246 6.49 -5.37 -13.92
C ASN A 246 5.74 -5.11 -15.23
N ILE A 247 5.64 -3.84 -15.62
CA ILE A 247 4.97 -3.44 -16.85
C ILE A 247 5.82 -2.45 -17.63
N TYR A 248 5.79 -2.59 -18.95
CA TYR A 248 6.43 -1.61 -19.82
C TYR A 248 5.71 -0.25 -19.70
N PRO A 249 6.41 0.87 -19.52
CA PRO A 249 5.78 2.17 -19.25
C PRO A 249 4.75 2.59 -20.31
N ASN A 250 5.00 2.27 -21.59
CA ASN A 250 4.04 2.57 -22.68
C ASN A 250 2.74 1.77 -22.58
N HIS A 251 2.69 0.67 -21.85
CA HIS A 251 1.47 -0.13 -21.67
C HIS A 251 0.72 0.21 -20.39
N PHE A 252 1.33 0.98 -19.48
CA PHE A 252 0.67 1.39 -18.25
C PHE A 252 -0.44 2.41 -18.52
N THR A 253 -1.64 2.15 -17.98
CA THR A 253 -2.85 2.94 -18.20
C THR A 253 -3.67 3.14 -16.92
N LEU A 254 -3.09 2.85 -15.75
CA LEU A 254 -3.77 3.00 -14.46
C LEU A 254 -3.24 4.18 -13.63
N GLU A 255 -2.60 5.15 -14.27
CA GLU A 255 -1.96 6.31 -13.64
C GLU A 255 -2.92 7.04 -12.68
N PHE A 256 -4.18 7.15 -13.08
CA PHE A 256 -5.25 7.84 -12.33
C PHE A 256 -5.64 7.20 -10.98
N LEU A 257 -5.23 5.96 -10.72
CA LEU A 257 -5.51 5.27 -9.45
C LEU A 257 -4.49 5.60 -8.36
N PHE A 258 -3.36 6.19 -8.72
CA PHE A 258 -2.23 6.41 -7.84
C PHE A 258 -1.93 7.90 -7.68
N ASP A 259 -1.28 8.23 -6.58
CA ASP A 259 -0.92 9.61 -6.21
C ASP A 259 0.56 9.75 -5.85
N LYS A 260 1.35 8.68 -5.95
CA LYS A 260 2.79 8.74 -5.72
C LYS A 260 3.59 7.95 -6.75
N LEU A 261 4.69 8.56 -7.19
CA LEU A 261 5.67 7.99 -8.12
C LEU A 261 7.07 8.08 -7.52
N ASP A 262 7.76 6.95 -7.44
CA ASP A 262 9.17 6.88 -7.10
C ASP A 262 9.95 6.61 -8.40
N ILE A 263 10.87 7.49 -8.78
CA ILE A 263 11.51 7.49 -10.10
C ILE A 263 13.03 7.47 -9.95
N GLU A 264 13.69 6.48 -10.56
CA GLU A 264 15.15 6.53 -10.72
C GLU A 264 15.53 7.63 -11.74
N PHE A 265 16.58 8.42 -11.46
CA PHE A 265 17.06 9.47 -12.39
C PHE A 265 17.35 8.93 -13.79
N GLU A 266 17.98 7.76 -13.88
CA GLU A 266 18.27 7.09 -15.15
C GLU A 266 16.99 6.71 -15.91
N TRP A 267 15.95 6.30 -15.18
CA TRP A 267 14.65 6.00 -15.78
C TRP A 267 13.98 7.28 -16.30
N LEU A 268 13.99 8.37 -15.52
CA LEU A 268 13.50 9.68 -15.96
C LEU A 268 14.18 10.11 -17.26
N GLN A 269 15.50 9.95 -17.33
CA GLN A 269 16.27 10.34 -18.51
C GLN A 269 15.82 9.60 -19.78
N ASN A 270 15.48 8.31 -19.66
CA ASN A 270 15.07 7.49 -20.80
C ASN A 270 13.58 7.60 -21.15
N ASN A 271 12.72 7.98 -20.19
CA ASN A 271 11.26 7.89 -20.31
C ASN A 271 10.53 9.22 -20.07
N MET A 272 11.24 10.34 -20.14
CA MET A 272 10.69 11.69 -19.90
C MET A 272 9.46 11.99 -20.77
N ASN A 273 9.49 11.58 -22.04
CA ASN A 273 8.35 11.71 -22.96
C ASN A 273 7.11 10.96 -22.47
N ILE A 274 7.27 9.78 -21.87
CA ILE A 274 6.17 8.97 -21.35
C ILE A 274 5.51 9.67 -20.16
N LEU A 275 6.31 10.26 -19.27
CA LEU A 275 5.81 11.06 -18.16
C LEU A 275 5.01 12.27 -18.67
N ASP A 276 5.62 13.03 -19.59
CA ASP A 276 5.03 14.24 -20.15
C ASP A 276 3.73 13.96 -20.95
N GLU A 277 3.59 12.78 -21.56
CA GLU A 277 2.39 12.43 -22.33
C GLU A 277 1.27 11.82 -21.46
N LYS A 278 1.62 10.92 -20.53
CA LYS A 278 0.64 10.12 -19.78
C LYS A 278 0.27 10.71 -18.43
N PHE A 279 1.22 11.31 -17.73
CA PHE A 279 1.03 11.75 -16.35
C PHE A 279 0.75 13.26 -16.25
N ASP A 280 0.96 14.02 -17.33
CA ASP A 280 0.69 15.47 -17.39
C ASP A 280 -0.81 15.84 -17.46
N LYS A 281 -1.71 14.86 -17.49
CA LYS A 281 -3.15 15.12 -17.39
C LYS A 281 -3.65 14.55 -16.08
N SER A 282 -3.93 15.39 -15.09
CA SER A 282 -4.62 14.95 -13.86
C SER A 282 -6.02 14.46 -14.20
N VAL A 283 -6.18 13.13 -14.28
CA VAL A 283 -7.47 12.50 -14.61
C VAL A 283 -8.40 12.48 -13.39
N CYS A 284 -7.87 12.54 -12.16
CA CYS A 284 -8.65 12.35 -10.93
C CYS A 284 -8.59 13.55 -9.95
N GLY A 285 -8.11 14.71 -10.40
CA GLY A 285 -8.09 15.94 -9.59
C GLY A 285 -7.17 15.91 -8.38
N SER A 286 -6.43 14.82 -8.15
CA SER A 286 -5.42 14.71 -7.11
C SER A 286 -4.04 14.85 -7.75
N PRO A 287 -3.24 15.85 -7.34
CA PRO A 287 -1.86 15.97 -7.81
C PRO A 287 -0.99 14.85 -7.23
N TYR A 288 0.08 14.50 -7.96
CA TYR A 288 1.04 13.49 -7.54
C TYR A 288 2.02 14.03 -6.48
N SER A 289 2.56 13.12 -5.69
CA SER A 289 3.80 13.26 -4.94
C SER A 289 4.89 12.46 -5.65
N VAL A 290 5.98 13.10 -6.05
CA VAL A 290 7.05 12.45 -6.82
C VAL A 290 8.32 12.40 -5.97
N PHE A 291 8.94 11.22 -5.88
CA PHE A 291 10.24 11.03 -5.25
C PHE A 291 11.24 10.62 -6.34
N ILE A 292 12.26 11.44 -6.59
CA ILE A 292 13.30 11.12 -7.58
C ILE A 292 14.57 10.76 -6.84
N TYR A 293 15.13 9.60 -7.16
CA TYR A 293 16.31 9.08 -6.48
C TYR A 293 17.35 8.52 -7.44
N ARG A 294 18.59 8.38 -6.95
CA ARG A 294 19.67 7.77 -7.71
C ARG A 294 19.96 6.39 -7.14
N LYS A 295 20.03 5.39 -8.02
CA LYS A 295 20.51 4.06 -7.61
C LYS A 295 21.98 4.17 -7.20
N SER A 296 22.34 3.52 -6.09
CA SER A 296 23.68 3.64 -5.49
C SER A 296 24.77 3.40 -6.52
N SER A 297 25.59 4.43 -6.73
CA SER A 297 26.72 4.42 -7.65
C SER A 297 27.92 4.98 -6.91
N THR A 298 29.04 4.26 -6.98
CA THR A 298 30.33 4.65 -6.40
C THR A 298 31.02 5.59 -7.38
N TYR A 299 30.63 6.86 -7.40
CA TYR A 299 31.31 7.86 -8.22
C TYR A 299 32.41 8.56 -7.44
N GLU A 300 33.47 8.93 -8.15
CA GLU A 300 34.44 9.90 -7.67
C GLU A 300 33.74 11.27 -7.43
N PRO A 301 34.14 12.05 -6.40
CA PRO A 301 33.41 13.27 -5.99
C PRO A 301 33.22 14.31 -7.10
N ARG A 302 34.15 14.42 -8.07
CA ARG A 302 34.02 15.38 -9.19
C ARG A 302 32.95 14.95 -10.19
N GLU A 303 32.92 13.67 -10.56
CA GLU A 303 31.91 13.13 -11.46
C GLU A 303 30.50 13.23 -10.85
N ALA A 304 30.42 13.16 -9.52
CA ALA A 304 29.17 13.29 -8.79
C ALA A 304 28.47 14.65 -9.01
N ILE A 305 29.22 15.75 -9.08
CA ILE A 305 28.67 17.11 -9.28
C ILE A 305 28.18 17.29 -10.71
N ASP A 306 29.00 16.96 -11.71
CA ASP A 306 28.62 17.09 -13.12
C ASP A 306 27.38 16.25 -13.43
N LYS A 307 27.34 15.03 -12.89
CA LYS A 307 26.19 14.14 -13.00
C LYS A 307 24.97 14.69 -12.28
N LEU A 308 25.12 15.26 -11.08
CA LEU A 308 24.04 15.94 -10.37
C LEU A 308 23.46 17.09 -11.21
N MET A 309 24.30 17.93 -11.79
CA MET A 309 23.85 19.05 -12.62
C MET A 309 23.15 18.57 -13.90
N GLN A 310 23.61 17.47 -14.49
CA GLN A 310 22.91 16.83 -15.62
C GLN A 310 21.52 16.32 -15.21
N ASP A 311 21.42 15.64 -14.07
CA ASP A 311 20.18 15.08 -13.57
C ASP A 311 19.17 16.21 -13.25
N LEU A 312 19.62 17.30 -12.62
CA LEU A 312 18.78 18.47 -12.36
C LEU A 312 18.31 19.18 -13.64
N LYS A 313 19.14 19.22 -14.68
CA LYS A 313 18.71 19.72 -16.00
C LYS A 313 17.57 18.87 -16.57
N MET A 314 17.61 17.55 -16.40
CA MET A 314 16.51 16.67 -16.83
C MET A 314 15.23 16.90 -16.04
N VAL A 315 15.33 17.06 -14.71
CA VAL A 315 14.19 17.39 -13.84
C VAL A 315 13.48 18.66 -14.31
N ILE A 316 14.25 19.71 -14.63
CA ILE A 316 13.70 21.00 -15.06
C ILE A 316 13.19 20.96 -16.51
N ALA A 317 13.71 20.05 -17.34
CA ALA A 317 13.26 19.90 -18.72
C ALA A 317 11.92 19.13 -18.84
N SER A 318 11.57 18.29 -17.86
CA SER A 318 10.31 17.53 -17.88
C SER A 318 9.11 18.45 -17.65
N LYS A 319 8.14 18.38 -18.57
CA LYS A 319 6.86 19.10 -18.47
C LYS A 319 6.01 18.56 -17.34
N PHE A 320 6.01 17.24 -17.14
CA PHE A 320 5.32 16.60 -16.03
C PHE A 320 5.86 17.12 -14.69
N ILE A 321 7.19 17.14 -14.51
CA ILE A 321 7.81 17.56 -13.24
C ILE A 321 7.58 19.06 -12.94
N THR A 322 7.70 19.90 -13.97
CA THR A 322 7.51 21.36 -13.84
C THR A 322 6.05 21.80 -13.95
N GLY A 323 5.14 20.87 -14.23
CA GLY A 323 3.72 21.11 -14.45
C GLY A 323 2.93 21.38 -13.16
N ASN A 324 1.61 21.45 -13.30
CA ASN A 324 0.70 21.69 -12.17
C ASN A 324 0.18 20.39 -11.54
N ASN A 325 0.56 19.23 -12.09
CA ASN A 325 0.03 17.93 -11.68
C ASN A 325 0.80 17.33 -10.50
N ILE A 326 1.82 18.03 -9.99
CA ILE A 326 2.62 17.59 -8.85
C ILE A 326 2.42 18.58 -7.71
N SER A 327 2.05 18.05 -6.55
CA SER A 327 1.92 18.82 -5.32
C SER A 327 3.24 18.89 -4.57
N GLU A 328 3.97 17.77 -4.57
CA GLU A 328 5.22 17.61 -3.85
C GLU A 328 6.26 16.88 -4.71
N LEU A 329 7.47 17.41 -4.73
CA LEU A 329 8.64 16.80 -5.36
C LEU A 329 9.71 16.60 -4.30
N THR A 330 10.10 15.37 -4.03
CA THR A 330 11.23 15.04 -3.18
C THR A 330 12.40 14.60 -4.04
N LEU A 331 13.55 15.24 -3.87
CA LEU A 331 14.79 14.90 -4.57
C LEU A 331 15.77 14.27 -3.58
N GLU A 332 16.25 13.06 -3.89
CA GLU A 332 17.31 12.43 -3.12
C GLU A 332 18.68 12.95 -3.57
N PHE A 333 19.47 13.43 -2.61
CA PHE A 333 20.88 13.76 -2.81
C PHE A 333 21.71 12.84 -1.94
N LYS A 334 22.71 12.17 -2.52
CA LYS A 334 23.52 11.20 -1.78
C LYS A 334 25.01 11.47 -2.00
N GLY A 335 25.77 11.61 -0.91
CA GLY A 335 27.22 11.70 -0.96
C GLY A 335 27.75 12.95 -1.70
N ILE A 336 27.09 14.10 -1.56
CA ILE A 336 27.55 15.36 -2.16
C ILE A 336 28.36 16.15 -1.13
N TYR A 337 29.63 16.39 -1.43
CA TYR A 337 30.60 16.93 -0.46
C TYR A 337 30.92 18.42 -0.66
N THR A 338 30.36 19.06 -1.69
CA THR A 338 30.65 20.46 -2.04
C THR A 338 29.35 21.23 -2.25
N GLY A 339 29.34 22.53 -1.95
CA GLY A 339 28.23 23.42 -2.29
C GLY A 339 27.99 23.49 -3.81
N VAL A 340 26.72 23.50 -4.20
CA VAL A 340 26.25 23.59 -5.60
C VAL A 340 25.13 24.61 -5.69
N ASP A 341 25.10 25.41 -6.75
CA ASP A 341 23.98 26.32 -7.02
C ASP A 341 22.74 25.51 -7.47
N LEU A 342 21.75 25.45 -6.58
CA LEU A 342 20.47 24.77 -6.78
C LEU A 342 19.31 25.75 -7.04
N SER A 343 19.60 27.01 -7.37
CA SER A 343 18.60 28.03 -7.70
C SER A 343 17.66 27.64 -8.86
N CYS A 344 18.12 26.72 -9.71
CA CYS A 344 17.35 26.17 -10.82
C CYS A 344 16.04 25.47 -10.35
N LEU A 345 16.00 24.98 -9.11
CA LEU A 345 14.82 24.35 -8.49
C LEU A 345 13.67 25.33 -8.25
N ASN A 346 13.94 26.63 -8.13
CA ASN A 346 12.90 27.66 -7.95
C ASN A 346 11.95 27.80 -9.16
N LYS A 347 12.27 27.15 -10.29
CA LYS A 347 11.41 27.08 -11.48
C LYS A 347 10.28 26.06 -11.35
N ILE A 348 10.38 25.13 -10.40
CA ILE A 348 9.40 24.08 -10.16
C ILE A 348 8.30 24.63 -9.26
N LYS A 349 7.04 24.46 -9.66
CA LYS A 349 5.88 24.98 -8.92
C LYS A 349 5.49 24.13 -7.71
N ALA A 350 5.78 22.83 -7.77
CA ALA A 350 5.51 21.91 -6.67
C ALA A 350 6.30 22.30 -5.42
N SER A 351 5.78 21.95 -4.24
CA SER A 351 6.56 22.04 -3.01
C SER A 351 7.74 21.08 -3.09
N ILE A 352 8.96 21.56 -2.86
CA ILE A 352 10.16 20.74 -2.97
C ILE A 352 10.65 20.31 -1.58
N ARG A 353 11.03 19.04 -1.47
CA ARG A 353 11.82 18.51 -0.35
C ARG A 353 13.14 17.93 -0.85
N ALA A 354 14.16 18.01 -0.02
CA ALA A 354 15.45 17.37 -0.26
C ALA A 354 15.66 16.24 0.76
N ASP A 355 15.85 15.00 0.31
CA ASP A 355 16.31 13.88 1.15
C ASP A 355 17.83 13.74 0.98
N CYS A 356 18.59 14.33 1.88
CA CYS A 356 20.04 14.41 1.83
C CYS A 356 20.67 13.28 2.66
N LYS A 357 21.32 12.33 1.98
CA LYS A 357 21.97 11.17 2.59
C LYS A 357 23.48 11.33 2.51
N TYR A 358 24.13 11.48 3.66
CA TYR A 358 25.60 11.54 3.75
C TYR A 358 26.19 12.71 2.94
N CYS A 359 25.51 13.86 2.93
CA CYS A 359 26.01 15.10 2.31
C CYS A 359 26.71 15.98 3.35
N THR A 360 27.64 16.84 2.91
CA THR A 360 28.30 17.82 3.79
C THR A 360 27.38 18.98 4.12
N LEU A 361 27.63 19.64 5.26
CA LEU A 361 26.90 20.85 5.64
C LEU A 361 27.03 21.99 4.61
N ASP A 362 28.14 22.06 3.88
CA ASP A 362 28.33 23.05 2.81
C ASP A 362 27.36 22.82 1.65
N PHE A 363 27.08 21.57 1.30
CA PHE A 363 26.03 21.24 0.34
C PHE A 363 24.64 21.53 0.90
N ILE A 364 24.36 21.15 2.16
CA ILE A 364 23.06 21.43 2.80
C ILE A 364 22.77 22.94 2.81
N ARG A 365 23.77 23.77 3.09
CA ARG A 365 23.67 25.24 3.05
C ARG A 365 23.45 25.82 1.65
N SER A 366 23.81 25.10 0.60
CA SER A 366 23.61 25.56 -0.78
C SER A 366 22.20 25.28 -1.30
N ILE A 367 21.39 24.53 -0.56
CA ILE A 367 19.98 24.28 -0.89
C ILE A 367 19.15 25.54 -0.54
N PRO A 368 18.33 26.06 -1.48
CA PRO A 368 17.46 27.22 -1.25
C PRO A 368 16.62 27.13 0.04
N GLU A 369 16.52 28.24 0.77
CA GLU A 369 15.86 28.30 2.09
C GLU A 369 14.37 27.90 2.07
N ASN A 370 13.70 28.06 0.94
CA ASN A 370 12.31 27.67 0.74
C ASN A 370 12.10 26.15 0.61
N ILE A 371 13.17 25.36 0.46
CA ILE A 371 13.13 23.90 0.31
C ILE A 371 13.35 23.27 1.68
N LYS A 372 12.43 22.39 2.10
CA LYS A 372 12.57 21.62 3.35
C LYS A 372 13.57 20.48 3.17
N ILE A 373 14.43 20.27 4.15
CA ILE A 373 15.51 19.28 4.07
C ILE A 373 15.32 18.20 5.15
N GLU A 374 15.42 16.95 4.73
CA GLU A 374 15.60 15.78 5.58
C GLU A 374 17.06 15.34 5.47
N MET A 375 17.80 15.36 6.58
CA MET A 375 19.24 15.06 6.59
C MET A 375 19.50 13.71 7.25
N ARG A 376 20.26 12.83 6.59
CA ARG A 376 20.73 11.55 7.14
C ARG A 376 22.24 11.55 7.30
N ILE A 377 22.69 11.26 8.51
CA ILE A 377 24.08 11.29 8.96
C ILE A 377 24.52 9.87 9.27
N ALA A 378 25.67 9.45 8.74
CA ALA A 378 26.33 8.18 9.08
C ALA A 378 27.74 8.36 9.68
N GLU A 379 28.19 9.60 9.85
CA GLU A 379 29.48 9.92 10.44
C GLU A 379 29.28 10.70 11.74
N ASN A 380 30.29 10.68 12.62
CA ASN A 380 30.23 11.43 13.87
C ASN A 380 30.16 12.93 13.56
N MET A 381 29.02 13.54 13.86
CA MET A 381 28.82 14.98 13.76
C MET A 381 29.20 15.63 15.10
N SER A 382 29.94 16.73 15.08
CA SER A 382 30.22 17.47 16.30
C SER A 382 29.03 18.32 16.76
N ALA A 383 28.99 18.68 18.04
CA ALA A 383 28.02 19.60 18.62
C ALA A 383 28.05 20.97 17.91
N ASP A 384 29.24 21.45 17.56
CA ASP A 384 29.41 22.67 16.78
C ASP A 384 28.82 22.54 15.37
N ALA A 385 29.01 21.40 14.71
CA ALA A 385 28.43 21.14 13.39
C ALA A 385 26.89 21.11 13.46
N LEU A 386 26.32 20.52 14.51
CA LEU A 386 24.89 20.48 14.76
C LEU A 386 24.28 21.88 14.96
N ASN A 387 24.98 22.77 15.68
CA ASN A 387 24.55 24.15 15.91
C ASN A 387 24.52 24.99 14.62
N ASN A 388 25.31 24.62 13.62
CA ASN A 388 25.41 25.34 12.35
C ASN A 388 24.53 24.74 11.23
N ILE A 389 23.52 23.93 11.59
CA ILE A 389 22.54 23.38 10.66
C ILE A 389 21.58 24.48 10.17
N PRO A 390 21.33 24.57 8.85
CA PRO A 390 20.40 25.56 8.28
C PRO A 390 18.96 25.40 8.76
N LYS A 391 18.25 26.53 8.92
CA LYS A 391 16.87 26.58 9.46
C LYS A 391 15.84 25.79 8.66
N ASN A 392 16.10 25.52 7.39
CA ASN A 392 15.23 24.75 6.50
C ASN A 392 15.41 23.23 6.63
N VAL A 393 16.35 22.76 7.48
CA VAL A 393 16.43 21.35 7.87
C VAL A 393 15.36 21.03 8.90
N VAL A 394 14.35 20.25 8.54
CA VAL A 394 13.21 19.95 9.42
C VAL A 394 13.30 18.57 10.07
N LYS A 395 14.18 17.71 9.56
CA LYS A 395 14.36 16.34 10.06
C LYS A 395 15.82 15.92 10.00
N ILE A 396 16.29 15.28 11.07
CA ILE A 396 17.64 14.73 11.16
C ILE A 396 17.55 13.25 11.54
N SER A 397 18.29 12.41 10.83
CA SER A 397 18.39 10.98 11.09
C SER A 397 19.85 10.58 11.28
N PHE A 398 20.18 9.94 12.40
CA PHE A 398 21.50 9.37 12.68
C PHE A 398 21.43 7.86 12.53
N THR A 399 22.36 7.29 11.77
CA THR A 399 22.45 5.83 11.58
C THR A 399 23.88 5.37 11.82
N SER A 400 24.07 4.41 12.75
CA SER A 400 25.39 3.84 13.06
C SER A 400 26.43 4.87 13.54
N VAL A 401 25.99 5.92 14.23
CA VAL A 401 26.84 7.00 14.77
C VAL A 401 27.17 6.71 16.24
N ASN A 402 28.37 7.13 16.68
CA ASN A 402 28.76 7.07 18.08
C ASN A 402 28.70 8.47 18.69
N PHE A 403 27.76 8.69 19.60
CA PHE A 403 27.64 9.95 20.32
C PHE A 403 28.68 10.00 21.45
N THR A 404 29.71 10.81 21.26
CA THR A 404 30.80 10.97 22.24
C THR A 404 30.69 12.23 23.09
N GLU A 405 29.83 13.17 22.70
CA GLU A 405 29.64 14.46 23.35
C GLU A 405 28.17 14.85 23.43
N ASN A 406 27.86 15.79 24.34
CA ASN A 406 26.51 16.32 24.50
C ASN A 406 26.09 17.08 23.25
N MET A 407 24.84 16.88 22.82
CA MET A 407 24.29 17.54 21.64
C MET A 407 23.04 18.32 22.02
N ILE A 408 22.92 19.53 21.49
CA ILE A 408 21.74 20.37 21.64
C ILE A 408 21.14 20.55 20.25
N PHE A 409 19.96 20.00 20.03
CA PHE A 409 19.28 20.09 18.75
C PHE A 409 18.68 21.48 18.55
N PRO A 410 18.89 22.13 17.39
CA PRO A 410 18.28 23.42 17.10
C PRO A 410 16.75 23.39 17.14
N GLU A 411 16.13 24.52 17.48
CA GLU A 411 14.67 24.62 17.70
C GLU A 411 13.82 24.35 16.45
N HIS A 412 14.41 24.51 15.27
CA HIS A 412 13.74 24.33 13.98
C HIS A 412 13.65 22.86 13.55
N ILE A 413 14.29 21.93 14.27
CA ILE A 413 14.23 20.50 13.96
C ILE A 413 12.92 19.91 14.48
N GLU A 414 12.04 19.52 13.55
CA GLU A 414 10.74 18.96 13.89
C GLU A 414 10.80 17.46 14.23
N ASN A 415 11.74 16.71 13.63
CA ASN A 415 11.84 15.26 13.79
C ASN A 415 13.28 14.79 13.95
N ILE A 416 13.52 13.93 14.94
CA ILE A 416 14.82 13.33 15.21
C ILE A 416 14.68 11.81 15.18
N ILE A 417 15.51 11.14 14.38
CA ILE A 417 15.58 9.68 14.31
C ILE A 417 16.99 9.24 14.67
N VAL A 418 17.12 8.32 15.63
CA VAL A 418 18.39 7.72 16.04
C VAL A 418 18.27 6.22 15.90
N SER A 419 19.04 5.62 15.00
CA SER A 419 18.98 4.17 14.74
C SER A 419 20.35 3.53 14.72
N LYS A 420 20.48 2.35 15.35
CA LYS A 420 21.72 1.56 15.35
C LYS A 420 22.96 2.31 15.87
N CYS A 421 22.76 3.33 16.68
CA CYS A 421 23.83 4.17 17.22
C CYS A 421 24.39 3.59 18.53
N ASP A 422 25.48 4.18 19.00
CA ASP A 422 25.99 3.99 20.36
C ASP A 422 26.17 5.35 21.05
N SER A 423 26.18 5.36 22.39
CA SER A 423 26.39 6.59 23.15
C SER A 423 27.27 6.36 24.37
N ASN A 424 28.17 7.30 24.62
CA ASN A 424 28.93 7.31 25.86
C ASN A 424 27.97 7.52 27.06
N PRO A 425 28.22 6.89 28.24
CA PRO A 425 27.27 6.88 29.36
C PRO A 425 26.86 8.27 29.90
N ASN A 426 27.69 9.29 29.66
CA ASN A 426 27.48 10.65 30.15
C ASN A 426 26.97 11.61 29.07
N VAL A 427 26.62 11.10 27.88
CA VAL A 427 26.15 11.92 26.77
C VAL A 427 24.66 12.20 26.89
N ILE A 428 24.33 13.48 26.81
CA ILE A 428 22.97 14.01 26.85
C ILE A 428 22.63 14.58 25.48
N LEU A 429 21.52 14.09 24.91
CA LEU A 429 20.85 14.68 23.76
C LEU A 429 19.76 15.61 24.27
N THR A 430 19.91 16.90 24.01
CA THR A 430 19.02 17.96 24.47
C THR A 430 18.14 18.41 23.33
N ILE A 431 16.83 18.23 23.49
CA ILE A 431 15.84 18.38 22.42
C ILE A 431 14.92 19.54 22.75
N ASN A 432 14.59 20.36 21.76
CA ASN A 432 13.64 21.44 21.95
C ASN A 432 12.22 20.91 22.14
N LYS A 433 11.42 21.51 23.02
CA LYS A 433 10.01 21.12 23.25
C LYS A 433 9.12 21.16 22.01
N MET A 434 9.49 21.93 20.98
CA MET A 434 8.75 22.06 19.72
C MET A 434 9.04 20.90 18.76
N CYS A 435 10.03 20.06 19.07
CA CYS A 435 10.28 18.82 18.33
C CYS A 435 9.05 17.91 18.45
N ARG A 436 8.48 17.52 17.31
CA ARG A 436 7.22 16.78 17.23
C ARG A 436 7.41 15.30 17.47
N ASN A 437 8.54 14.76 17.03
CA ASN A 437 8.80 13.33 17.11
C ASN A 437 10.28 13.04 17.35
N VAL A 438 10.53 12.10 18.27
CA VAL A 438 11.86 11.57 18.55
C VAL A 438 11.75 10.05 18.55
N GLU A 439 12.43 9.40 17.60
CA GLU A 439 12.45 7.95 17.48
C GLU A 439 13.85 7.42 17.77
N ILE A 440 13.97 6.49 18.72
CA ILE A 440 15.23 5.83 19.06
C ILE A 440 15.03 4.32 18.93
N SER A 441 15.75 3.71 17.99
CA SER A 441 15.63 2.27 17.70
C SER A 441 17.00 1.59 17.62
N GLN A 442 17.06 0.32 18.03
CA GLN A 442 18.23 -0.56 17.83
C GLN A 442 19.58 -0.01 18.32
N THR A 443 19.57 0.89 19.32
CA THR A 443 20.76 1.57 19.86
C THR A 443 21.28 0.79 21.08
N ARG A 444 22.60 0.51 21.14
CA ARG A 444 23.20 -0.36 22.18
C ARG A 444 23.14 0.26 23.58
N ALA A 445 23.65 1.48 23.73
CA ALA A 445 23.44 2.32 24.90
C ALA A 445 22.49 3.46 24.54
N LYS A 446 21.33 3.53 25.22
CA LYS A 446 20.37 4.61 24.98
C LYS A 446 20.93 5.92 25.54
N PRO A 447 21.06 6.99 24.72
CA PRO A 447 21.51 8.27 25.22
C PRO A 447 20.50 8.84 26.21
N CYS A 448 20.98 9.61 27.19
CA CYS A 448 20.09 10.39 28.05
C CYS A 448 19.43 11.49 27.21
N VAL A 449 18.10 11.56 27.22
CA VAL A 449 17.35 12.59 26.50
C VAL A 449 16.84 13.62 27.51
N SER A 450 17.16 14.89 27.28
CA SER A 450 16.64 16.03 28.05
C SER A 450 15.85 16.97 27.14
N VAL A 451 14.87 17.68 27.70
CA VAL A 451 14.03 18.62 26.96
C VAL A 451 14.27 20.03 27.49
N TYR A 452 14.44 21.01 26.59
CA TYR A 452 14.59 22.42 26.94
C TYR A 452 13.46 23.28 26.36
N TYR A 453 13.20 24.40 27.03
CA TYR A 453 12.00 25.24 26.84
C TYR A 453 12.24 26.48 25.99
#